data_AF-A0A151X8B1-F1
#
_entry.id   AF-A0A151X8B1-F1
#
_cell.length_a   1.000
_cell.length_b   1.000
_cell.length_c   1.000
_cell.angle_alpha   90.00
_cell.angle_beta   90.00
_cell.angle_gamma   90.00
#
_symmetry.space_group_name_H-M   'P 1'
#
loop_
_entity.id
_entity.type
_entity.pdbx_description
1 polymer ?
#
loop_
_entity_poly.entity_id
_entity_poly.type
_entity_poly.pdbx_seq_one_letter_code
_entity_poly.pdbx_strand_id
1 'polypeptide(L)'
;KIQIMYETRKDSSALYWLRSDQTSDGTHPMLITNNKFTYARGIFPCQDSPSVRFTYTAEISVPKDLNFVTICGVTCNQTINDGDRCKHIFFETIPMPSYAMIIIVGSLKDIQYASEDNVTLWAENKFIEQSKIMVSNIIKMLTIAKALCGSRQKDKYNICVLPPNIPEIELQCLSMIFVSSMLLNEDLFTICSTVAQKVAQSWAGGLVTCENFQHLWLNKSFSTFISREIIHRMYNQHLFHYEISFLERKTISNMIKKTSTYGIITQKLVPNLKGILSEDITKYVPDEMGYLLLKCLQNSLGGPKIFESYLKCYMTNFCFKSINTDDWINHLHNYFVNKFDVISFM
;
A
#
# COMPACT_ATOMS: atom_id res chain seq x y z
N LYS A 1 16.40 -10.56 -24.94
CA LYS A 1 16.27 -9.30 -24.17
C LYS A 1 15.76 -8.24 -25.13
N ILE A 2 14.74 -7.46 -24.75
CA ILE A 2 14.20 -6.37 -25.55
C ILE A 2 14.68 -5.06 -24.93
N GLN A 3 15.31 -4.20 -25.72
CA GLN A 3 15.72 -2.87 -25.28
C GLN A 3 14.85 -1.85 -25.99
N ILE A 4 14.24 -0.95 -25.21
CA ILE A 4 13.35 0.09 -25.73
C ILE A 4 13.92 1.43 -25.28
N MET A 5 14.28 2.28 -26.24
CA MET A 5 14.62 3.67 -25.96
C MET A 5 13.34 4.50 -26.04
N TYR A 6 13.09 5.31 -25.02
CA TYR A 6 11.87 6.09 -24.94
C TYR A 6 12.11 7.35 -24.10
N GLU A 7 11.15 8.27 -24.16
CA GLU A 7 11.08 9.47 -23.32
C GLU A 7 9.63 9.61 -22.83
N THR A 8 9.46 10.04 -21.58
CA THR A 8 8.12 10.30 -21.03
C THR A 8 7.60 11.65 -21.51
N ARG A 9 6.28 11.77 -21.62
CA ARG A 9 5.67 13.08 -21.89
C ARG A 9 5.62 13.90 -20.60
N LYS A 10 5.76 15.23 -20.73
CA LYS A 10 5.65 16.18 -19.59
C LYS A 10 4.28 16.15 -18.92
N ASP A 11 3.24 15.83 -19.68
CA ASP A 11 1.84 15.74 -19.24
C ASP A 11 1.41 14.32 -18.84
N SER A 12 2.37 13.40 -18.61
CA SER A 12 2.07 12.05 -18.13
C SER A 12 1.33 12.11 -16.79
N SER A 13 0.15 11.49 -16.73
CA SER A 13 -0.65 11.38 -15.51
C SER A 13 0.04 10.60 -14.38
N ALA A 14 1.11 9.87 -14.72
CA ALA A 14 1.91 9.11 -13.77
C ALA A 14 2.98 9.94 -13.06
N LEU A 15 3.27 11.16 -13.52
CA LEU A 15 4.39 11.99 -13.05
C LEU A 15 3.89 13.26 -12.37
N TYR A 16 4.19 13.42 -11.08
CA TYR A 16 4.01 14.69 -10.38
C TYR A 16 5.32 15.45 -10.31
N TRP A 17 5.47 16.43 -11.19
CA TRP A 17 6.55 17.40 -11.17
C TRP A 17 6.15 18.59 -10.29
N LEU A 18 6.79 18.70 -9.13
CA LEU A 18 6.66 19.85 -8.25
C LEU A 18 7.82 20.80 -8.47
N ARG A 19 7.49 22.08 -8.69
CA ARG A 19 8.47 23.17 -8.60
C ARG A 19 8.90 23.36 -7.15
N SER A 20 10.02 24.07 -6.94
CA SER A 20 10.51 24.38 -5.60
C SER A 20 9.49 25.15 -4.75
N ASP A 21 8.70 26.06 -5.33
CA ASP A 21 7.63 26.78 -4.61
C ASP A 21 6.45 25.88 -4.20
N GLN A 22 6.37 24.67 -4.75
CA GLN A 22 5.34 23.68 -4.42
C GLN A 22 5.83 22.64 -3.41
N THR A 23 7.12 22.62 -3.07
CA THR A 23 7.67 21.84 -1.95
C THR A 23 7.60 22.65 -0.67
N SER A 24 7.57 21.98 0.48
CA SER A 24 7.44 22.65 1.77
C SER A 24 8.70 23.43 2.19
N ASP A 25 9.88 22.98 1.75
CA ASP A 25 11.16 23.61 2.04
C ASP A 25 11.49 24.76 1.05
N GLY A 26 10.78 24.87 -0.09
CA GLY A 26 10.90 26.02 -1.01
C GLY A 26 12.19 26.08 -1.84
N THR A 27 13.10 25.12 -1.66
CA THR A 27 14.49 25.21 -2.15
C THR A 27 14.74 24.41 -3.42
N HIS A 28 14.21 23.19 -3.50
CA HIS A 28 14.47 22.26 -4.60
C HIS A 28 13.16 21.73 -5.19
N PRO A 29 13.11 21.44 -6.50
CA PRO A 29 11.99 20.73 -7.11
C PRO A 29 11.92 19.28 -6.62
N MET A 30 10.77 18.64 -6.85
CA MET A 30 10.61 17.23 -6.55
C MET A 30 9.79 16.53 -7.63
N LEU A 31 10.17 15.29 -7.94
CA LEU A 31 9.42 14.36 -8.76
C LEU A 31 8.90 13.22 -7.88
N ILE A 32 7.60 12.92 -8.01
CA ILE A 32 7.00 11.70 -7.47
C ILE A 32 6.18 11.03 -8.55
N THR A 33 6.35 9.73 -8.72
CA THR A 33 5.51 8.94 -9.63
C THR A 33 4.29 8.39 -8.91
N ASN A 34 3.15 8.27 -9.58
CA ASN A 34 1.99 7.54 -9.08
C ASN A 34 1.43 6.63 -10.16
N ASN A 35 1.79 5.36 -10.05
CA ASN A 35 1.50 4.38 -11.09
C ASN A 35 0.12 3.73 -10.90
N LYS A 36 -0.79 4.39 -10.17
CA LYS A 36 -2.02 3.74 -9.74
C LYS A 36 -2.90 3.27 -10.90
N PHE A 37 -3.37 2.06 -10.66
CA PHE A 37 -3.84 1.02 -11.55
C PHE A 37 -2.92 0.77 -12.75
N THR A 38 -3.03 1.58 -13.80
CA THR A 38 -2.38 1.30 -15.08
C THR A 38 -1.58 2.49 -15.58
N TYR A 39 -0.95 3.23 -14.66
CA TYR A 39 -0.19 4.44 -14.98
C TYR A 39 1.32 4.18 -15.10
N ALA A 40 1.82 2.99 -14.74
CA ALA A 40 3.23 2.65 -14.93
C ALA A 40 3.65 2.72 -16.41
N ARG A 41 2.73 2.39 -17.34
CA ARG A 41 2.93 2.56 -18.78
C ARG A 41 3.20 4.01 -19.23
N GLY A 42 2.83 5.00 -18.40
CA GLY A 42 3.13 6.42 -18.61
C GLY A 42 4.56 6.79 -18.21
N ILE A 43 5.32 5.85 -17.64
CA ILE A 43 6.71 6.03 -17.18
C ILE A 43 7.68 5.13 -17.92
N PHE A 44 7.30 3.88 -18.20
CA PHE A 44 8.12 2.95 -18.97
C PHE A 44 7.26 1.92 -19.71
N PRO A 45 7.66 1.49 -20.93
CA PRO A 45 6.95 0.43 -21.64
C PRO A 45 6.99 -0.88 -20.86
N CYS A 46 5.84 -1.38 -20.43
CA CYS A 46 5.74 -2.60 -19.63
C CYS A 46 4.41 -3.34 -19.82
N GLN A 47 4.38 -4.59 -19.37
CA GLN A 47 3.13 -5.33 -19.17
C GLN A 47 2.45 -4.81 -17.91
N ASP A 48 1.72 -3.70 -18.07
CA ASP A 48 1.15 -2.94 -16.96
C ASP A 48 -0.14 -3.55 -16.43
N SER A 49 0.03 -4.69 -15.75
CA SER A 49 -1.01 -5.53 -15.16
C SER A 49 -0.50 -6.12 -13.85
N PRO A 50 -1.34 -6.21 -12.80
CA PRO A 50 -0.91 -6.72 -11.51
C PRO A 50 -0.61 -8.23 -11.53
N SER A 51 -1.09 -8.97 -12.53
CA SER A 51 -0.72 -10.38 -12.79
C SER A 51 0.77 -10.58 -13.10
N VAL A 52 1.46 -9.56 -13.60
CA VAL A 52 2.88 -9.63 -13.95
C VAL A 52 3.69 -8.97 -12.84
N ARG A 53 4.60 -9.73 -12.23
CA ARG A 53 5.56 -9.23 -11.23
C ARG A 53 6.97 -9.34 -11.78
N PHE A 54 7.80 -8.33 -11.54
CA PHE A 54 9.17 -8.28 -12.02
C PHE A 54 10.14 -7.76 -10.95
N THR A 55 11.39 -8.18 -11.08
CA THR A 55 12.55 -7.59 -10.40
C THR A 55 13.19 -6.55 -11.31
N TYR A 56 14.02 -5.66 -10.76
CA TYR A 56 14.64 -4.63 -11.57
C TYR A 56 16.05 -4.24 -11.08
N THR A 57 16.81 -3.76 -12.03
CA THR A 57 17.99 -2.91 -11.82
C THR A 57 17.69 -1.56 -12.45
N ALA A 58 17.92 -0.47 -11.74
CA ALA A 58 17.68 0.87 -12.26
C ALA A 58 18.90 1.76 -12.01
N GLU A 59 19.29 2.51 -13.03
CA GLU A 59 20.24 3.61 -12.92
C GLU A 59 19.47 4.91 -13.15
N ILE A 60 19.41 5.76 -12.13
CA ILE A 60 18.75 7.07 -12.22
C ILE A 60 19.81 8.16 -12.10
N SER A 61 19.94 8.97 -13.14
CA SER A 61 20.79 10.15 -13.11
C SER A 61 19.97 11.39 -12.74
N VAL A 62 20.40 12.15 -11.74
CA VAL A 62 19.75 13.39 -11.27
C VAL A 62 20.77 14.53 -11.12
N PRO A 63 20.34 15.81 -11.12
CA PRO A 63 21.19 16.93 -10.72
C PRO A 63 21.79 16.74 -9.31
N LYS A 64 23.05 17.15 -9.10
CA LYS A 64 23.79 16.92 -7.83
C LYS A 64 23.20 17.61 -6.60
N ASP A 65 22.45 18.67 -6.79
CA ASP A 65 21.72 19.42 -5.77
C ASP A 65 20.48 18.67 -5.24
N LEU A 66 20.02 17.63 -5.95
CA LEU A 66 18.94 16.76 -5.49
C LEU A 66 19.52 15.57 -4.71
N ASN A 67 19.56 15.72 -3.38
CA ASN A 67 20.22 14.78 -2.49
C ASN A 67 19.43 13.49 -2.20
N PHE A 68 18.15 13.42 -2.56
CA PHE A 68 17.32 12.25 -2.32
C PHE A 68 16.79 11.63 -3.62
N VAL A 69 17.17 10.37 -3.84
CA VAL A 69 16.64 9.51 -4.89
C VAL A 69 16.29 8.16 -4.29
N THR A 70 15.06 7.71 -4.49
CA THR A 70 14.66 6.35 -4.14
C THR A 70 13.73 5.78 -5.21
N ILE A 71 13.75 4.46 -5.32
CA ILE A 71 12.75 3.69 -6.04
C ILE A 71 12.21 2.69 -5.02
N CYS A 72 10.91 2.72 -4.75
CA CYS A 72 10.23 1.75 -3.88
C CYS A 72 10.75 1.66 -2.43
N GLY A 73 11.53 2.63 -1.93
CA GLY A 73 12.22 2.50 -0.63
C GLY A 73 13.42 1.55 -0.66
N VAL A 74 13.88 1.16 -1.86
CA VAL A 74 15.10 0.39 -2.03
C VAL A 74 16.30 1.25 -1.66
N THR A 75 17.25 0.63 -0.96
CA THR A 75 18.49 1.31 -0.57
C THR A 75 19.38 1.44 -1.80
N CYS A 76 19.88 2.64 -2.08
CA CYS A 76 20.82 2.86 -3.17
C CYS A 76 22.08 2.00 -2.97
N ASN A 77 22.43 1.17 -3.95
CA ASN A 77 23.58 0.29 -3.89
C ASN A 77 24.87 1.05 -4.15
N GLN A 78 24.84 1.98 -5.10
CA GLN A 78 26.01 2.74 -5.52
C GLN A 78 25.60 4.10 -6.07
N THR A 79 26.40 5.11 -5.72
CA THR A 79 26.25 6.48 -6.20
C THR A 79 27.51 6.88 -6.95
N ILE A 80 27.38 7.34 -8.19
CA ILE A 80 28.50 7.71 -9.07
C ILE A 80 28.35 9.18 -9.46
N ASN A 81 29.36 9.99 -9.14
CA ASN A 81 29.41 11.38 -9.58
C ASN A 81 29.75 11.45 -11.07
N ASP A 82 28.97 12.22 -11.83
CA ASP A 82 29.12 12.38 -13.28
C ASP A 82 28.92 13.86 -13.66
N GLY A 83 29.99 14.65 -13.59
CA GLY A 83 29.94 16.09 -13.92
C GLY A 83 29.06 16.89 -12.96
N ASP A 84 27.98 17.48 -13.47
CA ASP A 84 26.94 18.21 -12.73
C ASP A 84 25.80 17.30 -12.21
N ARG A 85 25.87 15.99 -12.52
CA ARG A 85 24.87 14.99 -12.16
C ARG A 85 25.43 13.92 -11.24
N CYS A 86 24.51 13.16 -10.66
CA CYS A 86 24.75 12.02 -9.80
C CYS A 86 23.93 10.83 -10.30
N LYS A 87 24.57 9.69 -10.51
CA LYS A 87 23.93 8.43 -10.91
C LYS A 87 23.72 7.55 -9.69
N HIS A 88 22.48 7.16 -9.45
CA HIS A 88 22.07 6.28 -8.36
C HIS A 88 21.68 4.93 -8.92
N ILE A 89 22.31 3.86 -8.45
CA ILE A 89 22.10 2.49 -8.90
C ILE A 89 21.31 1.72 -7.83
N PHE A 90 20.19 1.13 -8.25
CA PHE A 90 19.29 0.35 -7.42
C PHE A 90 19.19 -1.08 -7.94
N PHE A 91 19.13 -2.04 -7.02
CA PHE A 91 18.87 -3.44 -7.30
C PHE A 91 17.77 -3.98 -6.39
N GLU A 92 16.68 -4.45 -6.99
CA GLU A 92 15.57 -5.08 -6.29
C GLU A 92 15.40 -6.52 -6.74
N THR A 93 15.40 -7.43 -5.77
CA THR A 93 15.28 -8.89 -5.97
C THR A 93 13.89 -9.40 -5.64
N ILE A 94 13.07 -8.60 -4.96
CA ILE A 94 11.70 -8.95 -4.61
C ILE A 94 10.77 -8.58 -5.77
N PRO A 95 10.05 -9.54 -6.37
CA PRO A 95 9.21 -9.26 -7.52
C PRO A 95 7.95 -8.46 -7.14
N MET A 96 7.69 -7.38 -7.88
CA MET A 96 6.57 -6.48 -7.64
C MET A 96 5.78 -6.20 -8.92
N PRO A 97 4.47 -5.87 -8.81
CA PRO A 97 3.70 -5.41 -9.96
C PRO A 97 4.11 -3.99 -10.38
N SER A 98 3.85 -3.64 -11.64
CA SER A 98 4.21 -2.34 -12.24
C SER A 98 3.71 -1.12 -11.45
N TYR A 99 2.50 -1.20 -10.91
CA TYR A 99 1.90 -0.11 -10.12
C TYR A 99 2.66 0.19 -8.83
N ALA A 100 3.44 -0.76 -8.30
CA ALA A 100 4.19 -0.59 -7.05
C ALA A 100 5.54 0.12 -7.26
N MET A 101 5.95 0.31 -8.52
CA MET A 101 7.23 0.93 -8.89
C MET A 101 7.20 2.45 -8.73
N ILE A 102 7.38 2.96 -7.51
CA ILE A 102 7.35 4.39 -7.23
C ILE A 102 8.75 4.99 -7.20
N ILE A 103 9.02 5.99 -8.03
CA ILE A 103 10.25 6.78 -8.04
C ILE A 103 9.98 8.11 -7.34
N ILE A 104 10.90 8.50 -6.45
CA ILE A 104 10.92 9.82 -5.82
C ILE A 104 12.32 10.41 -6.01
N VAL A 105 12.35 11.65 -6.49
CA VAL A 105 13.57 12.46 -6.63
C VAL A 105 13.30 13.81 -6.02
N GLY A 106 14.09 14.24 -5.05
CA GLY A 106 13.93 15.55 -4.41
C GLY A 106 14.95 15.80 -3.30
N SER A 107 14.56 16.60 -2.31
CA SER A 107 15.36 16.87 -1.12
C SER A 107 14.57 16.46 0.13
N LEU A 108 14.66 15.18 0.50
CA LEU A 108 14.10 14.65 1.76
C LEU A 108 15.24 14.35 2.74
N LYS A 109 14.98 14.55 4.02
CA LYS A 109 15.86 14.10 5.11
C LYS A 109 15.44 12.71 5.57
N ASP A 110 16.41 11.90 5.97
CA ASP A 110 16.16 10.62 6.62
C ASP A 110 16.38 10.67 8.14
N ILE A 111 15.53 9.96 8.86
CA ILE A 111 15.69 9.67 10.28
C ILE A 111 15.48 8.19 10.49
N GLN A 112 16.53 7.53 10.96
CA GLN A 112 16.48 6.11 11.32
C GLN A 112 16.01 5.95 12.77
N TYR A 113 15.03 5.08 12.95
CA TYR A 113 14.48 4.73 14.25
C TYR A 113 14.97 3.33 14.65
N ALA A 114 15.65 3.26 15.79
CA ALA A 114 16.07 1.99 16.38
C ALA A 114 14.83 1.14 16.69
N SER A 115 14.66 0.06 15.93
CA SER A 115 13.55 -0.89 16.01
C SER A 115 14.02 -2.22 15.43
N GLU A 116 13.31 -3.31 15.72
CA GLU A 116 13.59 -4.62 15.09
C GLU A 116 13.49 -4.56 13.55
N ASP A 117 12.76 -3.58 13.03
CA ASP A 117 12.33 -3.42 11.63
C ASP A 117 13.11 -2.36 10.84
N ASN A 118 14.18 -1.80 11.42
CA ASN A 118 15.02 -0.76 10.80
C ASN A 118 14.19 0.35 10.10
N VAL A 119 13.23 0.92 10.83
CA VAL A 119 12.30 1.91 10.27
C VAL A 119 13.02 3.22 9.94
N THR A 120 12.89 3.70 8.71
CA THR A 120 13.45 4.99 8.26
C THR A 120 12.34 5.94 7.83
N LEU A 121 12.27 7.13 8.44
CA LEU A 121 11.39 8.21 8.01
C LEU A 121 12.10 9.06 6.95
N TRP A 122 11.42 9.33 5.84
CA TRP A 122 11.82 10.24 4.78
C TRP A 122 10.80 11.37 4.69
N ALA A 123 11.23 12.60 4.95
CA ALA A 123 10.34 13.76 4.94
C ALA A 123 11.10 15.05 4.64
N GLU A 124 10.40 16.06 4.15
CA GLU A 124 10.90 17.43 4.15
C GLU A 124 11.08 17.93 5.60
N ASN A 125 12.00 18.86 5.81
CA ASN A 125 12.43 19.23 7.16
C ASN A 125 11.28 19.72 8.05
N LYS A 126 10.31 20.42 7.45
CA LYS A 126 9.11 20.91 8.12
C LYS A 126 8.29 19.83 8.84
N PHE A 127 8.23 18.61 8.29
CA PHE A 127 7.33 17.55 8.77
C PHE A 127 7.99 16.55 9.71
N ILE A 128 9.31 16.63 9.92
CA ILE A 128 10.08 15.70 10.74
C ILE A 128 9.53 15.63 12.17
N GLU A 129 9.41 16.76 12.85
CA GLU A 129 8.99 16.80 14.26
C GLU A 129 7.55 16.32 14.43
N GLN A 130 6.66 16.74 13.53
CA GLN A 130 5.24 16.33 13.53
C GLN A 130 5.07 14.83 13.29
N SER A 131 5.99 14.20 12.55
CA SER A 131 5.91 12.79 12.20
C SER A 131 6.32 11.84 13.32
N LYS A 132 6.98 12.31 14.39
CA LYS A 132 7.54 11.43 15.45
C LYS A 132 6.50 10.52 16.10
N ILE A 133 5.34 11.08 16.46
CA ILE A 133 4.25 10.31 17.11
C ILE A 133 3.70 9.26 16.13
N MET A 134 3.47 9.66 14.89
CA MET A 134 3.00 8.77 13.83
C MET A 134 3.97 7.60 13.62
N VAL A 135 5.28 7.86 13.51
CA VAL A 135 6.29 6.81 13.31
C VAL A 135 6.33 5.84 14.49
N SER A 136 6.25 6.35 15.73
CA SER A 136 6.19 5.51 16.93
C SER A 136 4.98 4.56 16.89
N ASN A 137 3.83 5.04 16.43
CA ASN A 137 2.64 4.21 16.25
C ASN A 137 2.80 3.22 15.10
N ILE A 138 3.43 3.59 13.98
CA ILE A 138 3.74 2.67 12.87
C ILE A 138 4.57 1.50 13.37
N ILE A 139 5.61 1.74 14.16
CA ILE A 139 6.47 0.67 14.70
C ILE A 139 5.64 -0.34 15.51
N LYS A 140 4.74 0.14 16.39
CA LYS A 140 3.83 -0.73 17.14
C LYS A 140 2.87 -1.50 16.22
N MET A 141 2.33 -0.83 15.21
CA MET A 141 1.43 -1.45 14.23
C MET A 141 2.13 -2.53 13.40
N LEU A 142 3.40 -2.32 13.03
CA LEU A 142 4.22 -3.32 12.32
C LEU A 142 4.43 -4.58 13.16
N THR A 143 4.71 -4.43 14.46
CA THR A 143 4.79 -5.57 15.39
C THR A 143 3.47 -6.35 15.43
N ILE A 144 2.34 -5.66 15.52
CA ILE A 144 1.01 -6.28 15.53
C ILE A 144 0.70 -6.96 14.19
N ALA A 145 1.00 -6.31 13.07
CA ALA A 145 0.76 -6.82 11.73
C ALA A 145 1.58 -8.09 11.46
N LYS A 146 2.85 -8.14 11.88
CA LYS A 146 3.68 -9.35 11.84
C LYS A 146 3.09 -10.48 12.68
N ALA A 147 2.57 -10.16 13.86
CA ALA A 147 1.92 -11.15 14.71
C ALA A 147 0.62 -11.70 14.10
N LEU A 148 -0.12 -10.90 13.31
CA LEU A 148 -1.34 -11.30 12.60
C LEU A 148 -1.04 -12.09 11.32
N CYS A 149 -0.12 -11.61 10.50
CA CYS A 149 0.03 -12.01 9.10
C CYS A 149 1.30 -12.83 8.83
N GLY A 150 2.23 -12.90 9.79
CA GLY A 150 3.56 -13.49 9.62
C GLY A 150 4.63 -12.43 9.32
N SER A 151 5.87 -12.72 9.73
CA SER A 151 7.04 -11.89 9.45
C SER A 151 7.62 -12.16 8.07
N ARG A 152 8.39 -11.21 7.54
CA ARG A 152 9.06 -11.34 6.23
C ARG A 152 10.58 -11.31 6.43
N GLN A 153 11.33 -11.96 5.54
CA GLN A 153 12.80 -11.88 5.57
C GLN A 153 13.26 -10.50 5.10
N LYS A 154 14.15 -9.85 5.88
CA LYS A 154 14.74 -8.52 5.62
C LYS A 154 13.74 -7.36 5.60
N ASP A 155 12.96 -7.27 6.68
CA ASP A 155 12.05 -6.17 6.91
C ASP A 155 12.82 -4.85 7.19
N LYS A 156 13.07 -4.07 6.14
CA LYS A 156 13.37 -2.64 6.24
C LYS A 156 12.12 -1.89 5.80
N TYR A 157 11.53 -1.10 6.68
CA TYR A 157 10.37 -0.28 6.34
C TYR A 157 10.75 1.18 6.21
N ASN A 158 10.43 1.76 5.06
CA ASN A 158 10.56 3.19 4.85
C ASN A 158 9.19 3.85 5.00
N ILE A 159 9.14 5.02 5.62
CA ILE A 159 7.94 5.85 5.72
C ILE A 159 8.26 7.13 4.97
N CYS A 160 7.48 7.46 3.96
CA CYS A 160 7.67 8.69 3.18
C CYS A 160 6.48 9.63 3.44
N VAL A 161 6.77 10.81 4.00
CA VAL A 161 5.77 11.87 4.13
C VAL A 161 5.74 12.65 2.82
N LEU A 162 4.62 12.55 2.12
CA LEU A 162 4.36 13.24 0.87
C LEU A 162 4.02 14.71 1.15
N PRO A 163 4.45 15.65 0.29
CA PRO A 163 4.06 17.04 0.41
C PRO A 163 2.56 17.26 0.22
N PRO A 164 2.04 18.43 0.61
CA PRO A 164 0.60 18.74 0.62
C PRO A 164 -0.08 18.63 -0.74
N ASN A 165 0.66 18.90 -1.83
CA ASN A 165 0.13 18.98 -3.18
C ASN A 165 0.07 17.63 -3.92
N ILE A 166 0.55 16.56 -3.28
CA ILE A 166 0.55 15.22 -3.87
C ILE A 166 -0.68 14.46 -3.37
N PRO A 167 -1.52 13.93 -4.27
CA PRO A 167 -2.65 13.11 -3.87
C PRO A 167 -2.16 11.84 -3.19
N GLU A 168 -3.02 11.24 -2.35
CA GLU A 168 -2.67 10.01 -1.65
C GLU A 168 -2.28 8.89 -2.65
N ILE A 169 -1.14 8.24 -2.38
CA ILE A 169 -0.74 7.04 -3.11
C ILE A 169 -1.59 5.88 -2.58
N GLU A 170 -2.50 5.39 -3.41
CA GLU A 170 -3.54 4.42 -3.00
C GLU A 170 -3.03 2.98 -2.90
N LEU A 171 -2.11 2.59 -3.79
CA LEU A 171 -1.54 1.25 -3.87
C LEU A 171 -0.14 1.26 -3.27
N GLN A 172 0.14 0.35 -2.32
CA GLN A 172 1.41 0.36 -1.60
C GLN A 172 2.55 -0.27 -2.37
N CYS A 173 3.74 0.21 -2.04
CA CYS A 173 4.99 -0.49 -2.25
C CYS A 173 5.29 -1.36 -1.01
N LEU A 174 5.87 -2.55 -1.22
CA LEU A 174 6.20 -3.48 -0.13
C LEU A 174 7.13 -2.87 0.95
N SER A 175 8.06 -2.02 0.52
CA SER A 175 9.17 -1.50 1.34
C SER A 175 9.03 -0.02 1.68
N MET A 176 7.93 0.64 1.25
CA MET A 176 7.69 2.06 1.49
C MET A 176 6.22 2.36 1.75
N ILE A 177 5.95 2.95 2.91
CA ILE A 177 4.64 3.41 3.37
C ILE A 177 4.55 4.91 3.08
N PHE A 178 3.61 5.30 2.22
CA PHE A 178 3.35 6.71 1.91
C PHE A 178 2.28 7.30 2.82
N VAL A 179 2.57 8.47 3.39
CA VAL A 179 1.65 9.23 4.25
C VAL A 179 1.55 10.67 3.76
N SER A 180 0.33 11.20 3.60
CA SER A 180 0.14 12.62 3.27
C SER A 180 0.52 13.51 4.44
N SER A 181 1.23 14.61 4.19
CA SER A 181 1.51 15.61 5.22
C SER A 181 0.26 16.23 5.84
N MET A 182 -0.88 16.26 5.12
CA MET A 182 -2.15 16.78 5.65
C MET A 182 -2.63 15.96 6.84
N LEU A 183 -2.35 14.65 6.84
CA LEU A 183 -2.75 13.75 7.91
C LEU A 183 -2.08 14.12 9.25
N LEU A 184 -0.90 14.73 9.23
CA LEU A 184 -0.13 15.04 10.44
C LEU A 184 -0.81 16.06 11.36
N ASN A 185 -1.79 16.81 10.86
CA ASN A 185 -2.56 17.80 11.62
C ASN A 185 -3.93 17.28 12.10
N GLU A 186 -4.29 16.04 11.73
CA GLU A 186 -5.55 15.43 12.13
C GLU A 186 -5.49 14.88 13.56
N ASP A 187 -6.64 14.44 14.08
CA ASP A 187 -6.70 13.77 15.37
C ASP A 187 -5.92 12.43 15.36
N LEU A 188 -5.48 12.01 16.54
CA LEU A 188 -4.64 10.83 16.71
C LEU A 188 -5.30 9.56 16.16
N PHE A 189 -6.63 9.43 16.28
CA PHE A 189 -7.35 8.27 15.79
C PHE A 189 -7.42 8.26 14.26
N THR A 190 -7.65 9.39 13.62
CA THR A 190 -7.61 9.53 12.15
C THR A 190 -6.22 9.23 11.60
N ILE A 191 -5.16 9.73 12.25
CA ILE A 191 -3.76 9.39 11.92
C ILE A 191 -3.58 7.87 12.01
N CYS A 192 -3.91 7.28 13.16
CA CYS A 192 -3.65 5.87 13.41
C CYS A 192 -4.47 4.95 12.51
N SER A 193 -5.76 5.23 12.27
CA SER A 193 -6.61 4.42 11.40
C SER A 193 -6.14 4.45 9.94
N THR A 194 -5.75 5.62 9.43
CA THR A 194 -5.21 5.78 8.07
C THR A 194 -3.88 5.05 7.92
N VAL A 195 -2.98 5.23 8.88
CA VAL A 195 -1.66 4.61 8.86
C VAL A 195 -1.75 3.10 9.05
N ALA A 196 -2.65 2.59 9.90
CA ALA A 196 -2.92 1.17 10.04
C ALA A 196 -3.38 0.54 8.71
N GLN A 197 -4.18 1.27 7.92
CA GLN A 197 -4.55 0.84 6.57
C GLN A 197 -3.31 0.72 5.67
N LYS A 198 -2.41 1.70 5.68
CA LYS A 198 -1.17 1.64 4.87
C LYS A 198 -0.24 0.51 5.31
N VAL A 199 -0.10 0.29 6.62
CA VAL A 199 0.66 -0.84 7.18
C VAL A 199 0.07 -2.17 6.73
N ALA A 200 -1.25 -2.34 6.80
CA ALA A 200 -1.92 -3.57 6.40
C ALA A 200 -1.77 -3.86 4.89
N GLN A 201 -1.74 -2.81 4.07
CA GLN A 201 -1.51 -2.93 2.63
C GLN A 201 -0.13 -3.49 2.26
N SER A 202 0.89 -3.38 3.15
CA SER A 202 2.20 -4.03 2.96
C SER A 202 2.09 -5.56 2.88
N TRP A 203 1.06 -6.16 3.47
CA TRP A 203 0.72 -7.57 3.29
C TRP A 203 -0.31 -7.75 2.17
N ALA A 204 -1.49 -7.15 2.32
CA ALA A 204 -2.59 -7.25 1.36
C ALA A 204 -2.49 -6.15 0.28
N GLY A 205 -1.87 -6.49 -0.85
CA GLY A 205 -1.59 -5.59 -1.97
C GLY A 205 -0.10 -5.32 -2.21
N GLY A 206 0.75 -5.58 -1.22
CA GLY A 206 2.21 -5.62 -1.35
C GLY A 206 2.72 -7.05 -1.54
N LEU A 207 2.49 -7.92 -0.53
CA LEU A 207 2.97 -9.29 -0.52
C LEU A 207 2.09 -10.20 -1.39
N VAL A 208 0.78 -10.22 -1.13
CA VAL A 208 -0.21 -10.88 -1.98
C VAL A 208 -0.95 -9.83 -2.80
N THR A 209 -1.03 -10.01 -4.11
CA THR A 209 -1.67 -9.05 -5.02
C THR A 209 -2.83 -9.67 -5.77
N CYS A 210 -3.82 -8.88 -6.16
CA CYS A 210 -4.87 -9.35 -7.06
C CYS A 210 -4.32 -9.59 -8.48
N GLU A 211 -4.79 -10.63 -9.17
CA GLU A 211 -4.42 -10.96 -10.56
C GLU A 211 -4.81 -9.85 -11.54
N ASN A 212 -5.96 -9.25 -11.32
CA ASN A 212 -6.46 -8.10 -12.06
C ASN A 212 -7.37 -7.25 -11.14
N PHE A 213 -7.74 -6.06 -11.59
CA PHE A 213 -8.47 -5.12 -10.73
C PHE A 213 -9.94 -5.49 -10.48
N GLN A 214 -10.50 -6.49 -11.15
CA GLN A 214 -11.82 -7.04 -10.76
C GLN A 214 -11.72 -7.76 -9.40
N HIS A 215 -10.57 -8.34 -9.09
CA HIS A 215 -10.28 -8.97 -7.81
C HIS A 215 -9.65 -8.00 -6.79
N LEU A 216 -9.71 -6.69 -7.02
CA LEU A 216 -9.08 -5.69 -6.14
C LEU A 216 -9.61 -5.72 -4.70
N TRP A 217 -10.80 -6.28 -4.48
CA TRP A 217 -11.33 -6.52 -3.15
C TRP A 217 -10.38 -7.40 -2.30
N LEU A 218 -9.64 -8.35 -2.90
CA LEU A 218 -8.65 -9.15 -2.17
C LEU A 218 -7.55 -8.30 -1.55
N ASN A 219 -7.14 -7.21 -2.21
CA ASN A 219 -6.17 -6.28 -1.63
C ASN A 219 -6.85 -5.37 -0.59
N LYS A 220 -7.94 -4.69 -0.99
CA LYS A 220 -8.56 -3.64 -0.19
C LYS A 220 -9.29 -4.18 1.04
N SER A 221 -10.11 -5.21 0.88
CA SER A 221 -10.88 -5.79 1.99
C SER A 221 -10.01 -6.49 3.01
N PHE A 222 -8.98 -7.24 2.58
CA PHE A 222 -8.02 -7.83 3.52
C PHE A 222 -7.22 -6.76 4.24
N SER A 223 -6.74 -5.72 3.54
CA SER A 223 -6.03 -4.62 4.22
C SER A 223 -6.95 -3.89 5.21
N THR A 224 -8.22 -3.69 4.90
CA THR A 224 -9.22 -3.14 5.83
C THR A 224 -9.53 -4.07 7.00
N PHE A 225 -9.56 -5.38 6.78
CA PHE A 225 -9.73 -6.36 7.85
C PHE A 225 -8.53 -6.31 8.82
N ILE A 226 -7.32 -6.42 8.28
CA ILE A 226 -6.07 -6.42 9.04
C ILE A 226 -5.89 -5.08 9.77
N SER A 227 -6.17 -3.95 9.13
CA SER A 227 -6.03 -2.62 9.75
C SER A 227 -6.95 -2.46 10.96
N ARG A 228 -8.17 -3.01 10.92
CA ARG A 228 -9.07 -2.99 12.07
C ARG A 228 -8.63 -3.91 13.20
N GLU A 229 -8.11 -5.10 12.88
CA GLU A 229 -7.53 -5.98 13.90
C GLU A 229 -6.31 -5.33 14.56
N ILE A 230 -5.50 -4.57 13.81
CA ILE A 230 -4.41 -3.75 14.36
C ILE A 230 -4.97 -2.70 15.34
N ILE A 231 -5.94 -1.89 14.91
CA ILE A 231 -6.56 -0.86 15.76
C ILE A 231 -7.23 -1.47 16.99
N HIS A 232 -7.88 -2.63 16.86
CA HIS A 232 -8.51 -3.35 17.97
C HIS A 232 -7.48 -3.84 19.00
N ARG A 233 -6.30 -4.26 18.57
CA ARG A 233 -5.21 -4.61 19.50
C ARG A 233 -4.60 -3.39 20.17
N MET A 234 -4.49 -2.28 19.46
CA MET A 234 -4.09 -1.00 20.05
C MET A 234 -5.14 -0.47 21.05
N TYR A 235 -6.42 -0.73 20.81
CA TYR A 235 -7.52 -0.43 21.75
C TYR A 235 -7.40 -1.19 23.07
N ASN A 236 -7.05 -2.48 23.03
CA ASN A 236 -6.85 -3.29 24.24
C ASN A 236 -5.67 -2.79 25.09
N GLN A 237 -4.80 -1.95 24.50
CA GLN A 237 -3.75 -1.20 25.20
C GLN A 237 -4.23 0.18 25.68
N HIS A 238 -5.54 0.41 25.72
CA HIS A 238 -6.23 1.63 26.18
C HIS A 238 -6.01 2.90 25.33
N LEU A 239 -5.63 2.76 24.05
CA LEU A 239 -5.37 3.93 23.19
C LEU A 239 -6.65 4.57 22.59
N PHE A 240 -7.75 3.81 22.38
CA PHE A 240 -8.89 4.24 21.54
C PHE A 240 -10.29 3.80 22.03
N HIS A 241 -10.59 3.97 23.32
CA HIS A 241 -11.73 3.31 24.02
C HIS A 241 -13.13 3.51 23.40
N TYR A 242 -13.35 4.48 22.50
CA TYR A 242 -14.67 4.80 21.94
C TYR A 242 -14.77 4.77 20.40
N GLU A 243 -13.64 4.72 19.67
CA GLU A 243 -13.64 5.01 18.22
C GLU A 243 -13.80 3.78 17.30
N ILE A 244 -13.75 2.54 17.82
CA ILE A 244 -13.94 1.33 16.97
C ILE A 244 -15.36 1.27 16.38
N SER A 245 -16.37 1.61 17.20
CA SER A 245 -17.77 1.62 16.75
C SER A 245 -17.99 2.63 15.60
N PHE A 246 -17.16 3.67 15.51
CA PHE A 246 -17.19 4.63 14.42
C PHE A 246 -16.73 4.02 13.09
N LEU A 247 -15.68 3.17 13.09
CA LEU A 247 -15.22 2.50 11.87
C LEU A 247 -16.28 1.56 11.29
N GLU A 248 -16.98 0.83 12.15
CA GLU A 248 -18.07 -0.05 11.74
C GLU A 248 -19.21 0.74 11.10
N ARG A 249 -19.68 1.81 11.76
CA ARG A 249 -20.71 2.72 11.21
C ARG A 249 -20.26 3.36 9.89
N LYS A 250 -19.00 3.80 9.80
CA LYS A 250 -18.41 4.37 8.58
C LYS A 250 -18.44 3.38 7.42
N THR A 251 -18.21 2.09 7.69
CA THR A 251 -18.27 1.01 6.68
C THR A 251 -19.66 0.90 6.07
N ILE A 252 -20.68 0.83 6.92
CA ILE A 252 -22.07 0.69 6.49
C ILE A 252 -22.49 1.94 5.71
N SER A 253 -22.17 3.13 6.22
CA SER A 253 -22.47 4.39 5.56
C SER A 253 -21.83 4.49 4.16
N ASN A 254 -20.54 4.15 4.05
CA ASN A 254 -19.83 4.14 2.77
C ASN A 254 -20.44 3.14 1.78
N MET A 255 -20.79 1.94 2.25
CA MET A 255 -21.42 0.91 1.42
C MET A 255 -22.78 1.38 0.86
N ILE A 256 -23.63 1.96 1.72
CA ILE A 256 -24.93 2.51 1.30
C ILE A 256 -24.72 3.61 0.26
N LYS A 257 -23.79 4.54 0.51
CA LYS A 257 -23.49 5.65 -0.39
C LYS A 257 -22.95 5.19 -1.74
N LYS A 258 -22.05 4.19 -1.77
CA LYS A 258 -21.53 3.62 -3.03
C LYS A 258 -22.66 2.95 -3.81
N THR A 259 -23.47 2.14 -3.14
CA THR A 259 -24.58 1.41 -3.78
C THR A 259 -25.62 2.37 -4.34
N SER A 260 -25.95 3.45 -3.64
CA SER A 260 -26.89 4.47 -4.13
C SER A 260 -26.34 5.27 -5.31
N THR A 261 -25.02 5.46 -5.39
CA THR A 261 -24.39 6.32 -6.41
C THR A 261 -24.04 5.55 -7.69
N TYR A 262 -23.56 4.31 -7.55
CA TYR A 262 -22.98 3.53 -8.65
C TYR A 262 -23.80 2.27 -9.01
N GLY A 263 -24.91 2.02 -8.30
CA GLY A 263 -25.89 0.99 -8.63
C GLY A 263 -25.45 -0.45 -8.33
N ILE A 264 -26.15 -1.42 -8.92
CA ILE A 264 -26.02 -2.87 -8.62
C ILE A 264 -24.62 -3.42 -8.92
N ILE A 265 -23.82 -2.77 -9.78
CA ILE A 265 -22.46 -3.23 -10.12
C ILE A 265 -21.59 -3.33 -8.86
N THR A 266 -21.80 -2.45 -7.88
CA THR A 266 -21.07 -2.52 -6.61
C THR A 266 -21.52 -3.65 -5.72
N GLN A 267 -22.62 -4.36 -5.99
CA GLN A 267 -23.13 -5.46 -5.15
C GLN A 267 -22.37 -6.77 -5.33
N LYS A 268 -21.65 -6.93 -6.46
CA LYS A 268 -20.84 -8.12 -6.72
C LYS A 268 -19.43 -7.89 -6.22
N LEU A 269 -18.94 -8.81 -5.40
CA LEU A 269 -17.58 -8.76 -4.84
C LEU A 269 -16.50 -8.72 -5.95
N VAL A 270 -16.77 -9.40 -7.07
CA VAL A 270 -15.98 -9.33 -8.31
C VAL A 270 -16.82 -8.62 -9.38
N PRO A 271 -16.71 -7.29 -9.52
CA PRO A 271 -17.45 -6.54 -10.54
C PRO A 271 -16.84 -6.72 -11.93
N ASN A 272 -17.67 -6.58 -12.97
CA ASN A 272 -17.18 -6.47 -14.34
C ASN A 272 -16.74 -5.03 -14.61
N LEU A 273 -15.43 -4.82 -14.79
CA LEU A 273 -14.83 -3.50 -15.01
C LEU A 273 -14.57 -3.16 -16.49
N LYS A 274 -15.14 -3.92 -17.43
CA LYS A 274 -14.94 -3.67 -18.86
C LYS A 274 -15.48 -2.28 -19.25
N GLY A 275 -14.61 -1.45 -19.83
CA GLY A 275 -14.96 -0.10 -20.27
C GLY A 275 -14.93 0.97 -19.17
N ILE A 276 -14.57 0.61 -17.93
CA ILE A 276 -14.38 1.57 -16.84
C ILE A 276 -12.97 2.15 -16.91
N LEU A 277 -12.85 3.47 -16.72
CA LEU A 277 -11.57 4.16 -16.67
C LEU A 277 -10.76 3.73 -15.44
N SER A 278 -9.44 3.67 -15.58
CA SER A 278 -8.54 3.24 -14.49
C SER A 278 -8.72 4.06 -13.21
N GLU A 279 -8.96 5.37 -13.32
CA GLU A 279 -9.18 6.28 -12.17
C GLU A 279 -10.44 5.95 -11.36
N ASP A 280 -11.43 5.33 -12.01
CA ASP A 280 -12.73 5.06 -11.43
C ASP A 280 -12.85 3.65 -10.85
N ILE A 281 -11.86 2.77 -11.06
CA ILE A 281 -11.88 1.36 -10.61
C ILE A 281 -12.30 1.25 -9.14
N THR A 282 -11.77 2.11 -8.28
CA THR A 282 -12.05 2.07 -6.83
C THR A 282 -13.47 2.44 -6.46
N LYS A 283 -14.18 3.18 -7.31
CA LYS A 283 -15.59 3.55 -7.10
C LYS A 283 -16.50 2.33 -7.22
N TYR A 284 -16.11 1.36 -8.05
CA TYR A 284 -16.91 0.18 -8.38
C TYR A 284 -16.50 -1.09 -7.60
N VAL A 285 -15.34 -1.09 -6.95
CA VAL A 285 -14.88 -2.22 -6.13
C VAL A 285 -15.48 -2.14 -4.72
N PRO A 286 -16.20 -3.17 -4.25
CA PRO A 286 -16.87 -3.14 -2.96
C PRO A 286 -16.00 -3.69 -1.82
N ASP A 287 -14.98 -2.92 -1.46
CA ASP A 287 -14.05 -3.29 -0.41
C ASP A 287 -14.71 -3.42 0.97
N GLU A 288 -15.76 -2.64 1.24
CA GLU A 288 -16.54 -2.76 2.49
C GLU A 288 -17.27 -4.11 2.60
N MET A 289 -17.80 -4.65 1.50
CA MET A 289 -18.50 -5.95 1.52
C MET A 289 -17.53 -7.10 1.71
N GLY A 290 -16.38 -7.07 1.04
CA GLY A 290 -15.35 -8.07 1.28
C GLY A 290 -14.84 -8.05 2.73
N TYR A 291 -14.76 -6.88 3.36
CA TYR A 291 -14.43 -6.80 4.78
C TYR A 291 -15.49 -7.48 5.66
N LEU A 292 -16.78 -7.22 5.40
CA LEU A 292 -17.87 -7.86 6.15
C LEU A 292 -17.88 -9.38 5.94
N LEU A 293 -17.61 -9.85 4.72
CA LEU A 293 -17.45 -11.26 4.42
C LEU A 293 -16.35 -11.89 5.27
N LEU A 294 -15.16 -11.29 5.31
CA LEU A 294 -14.04 -11.79 6.14
C LEU A 294 -14.41 -11.79 7.63
N LYS A 295 -15.16 -10.79 8.10
CA LYS A 295 -15.63 -10.74 9.49
C LYS A 295 -16.65 -11.83 9.81
N CYS A 296 -17.60 -12.09 8.91
CA CYS A 296 -18.54 -13.21 9.02
C CYS A 296 -17.80 -14.55 9.02
N LEU A 297 -16.83 -14.74 8.12
CA LEU A 297 -16.00 -15.95 8.08
C LEU A 297 -15.22 -16.13 9.38
N GLN A 298 -14.59 -15.09 9.92
CA GLN A 298 -13.89 -15.16 11.21
C GLN A 298 -14.84 -15.65 12.33
N ASN A 299 -16.05 -15.10 12.40
CA ASN A 299 -17.03 -15.48 13.43
C ASN A 299 -17.51 -16.93 13.26
N SER A 300 -17.84 -17.34 12.04
CA SER A 300 -18.38 -18.68 11.75
C SER A 300 -17.32 -19.79 11.78
N LEU A 301 -16.06 -19.47 11.44
CA LEU A 301 -14.97 -20.44 11.36
C LEU A 301 -14.24 -20.66 12.69
N GLY A 302 -14.77 -20.14 13.80
CA GLY A 302 -14.30 -20.44 15.16
C GLY A 302 -13.49 -19.30 15.81
N GLY A 303 -13.67 -18.07 15.34
CA GLY A 303 -13.23 -16.86 16.00
C GLY A 303 -11.82 -16.38 15.61
N PRO A 304 -11.36 -15.29 16.25
CA PRO A 304 -10.16 -14.58 15.83
C PRO A 304 -8.89 -15.42 15.78
N LYS A 305 -8.61 -16.23 16.81
CA LYS A 305 -7.37 -17.02 16.89
C LYS A 305 -7.22 -18.02 15.72
N ILE A 306 -8.31 -18.67 15.34
CA ILE A 306 -8.31 -19.63 14.23
C ILE A 306 -8.14 -18.90 12.90
N PHE A 307 -8.85 -17.79 12.72
CA PHE A 307 -8.75 -16.98 11.50
C PHE A 307 -7.39 -16.30 11.33
N GLU A 308 -6.75 -15.89 12.43
CA GLU A 308 -5.36 -15.40 12.40
C GLU A 308 -4.37 -16.47 11.91
N SER A 309 -4.56 -17.72 12.33
CA SER A 309 -3.73 -18.83 11.84
C SER A 309 -3.94 -19.04 10.34
N TYR A 310 -5.19 -18.93 9.87
CA TYR A 310 -5.52 -18.92 8.45
C TYR A 310 -4.84 -17.77 7.70
N LEU A 311 -4.89 -16.54 8.24
CA LEU A 311 -4.26 -15.38 7.60
C LEU A 311 -2.75 -15.56 7.42
N LYS A 312 -2.04 -16.12 8.41
CA LYS A 312 -0.61 -16.46 8.27
C LYS A 312 -0.36 -17.46 7.16
N CYS A 313 -1.19 -18.51 7.11
CA CYS A 313 -1.10 -19.53 6.07
C CYS A 313 -1.36 -18.93 4.68
N TYR A 314 -2.41 -18.12 4.54
CA TYR A 314 -2.75 -17.40 3.31
C TYR A 314 -1.59 -16.51 2.81
N MET A 315 -1.01 -15.69 3.70
CA MET A 315 0.11 -14.82 3.35
C MET A 315 1.34 -15.61 2.94
N THR A 316 1.62 -16.71 3.64
CA THR A 316 2.77 -17.57 3.32
C THR A 316 2.60 -18.28 1.98
N ASN A 317 1.41 -18.84 1.71
CA ASN A 317 1.13 -19.61 0.49
C ASN A 317 1.15 -18.74 -0.78
N PHE A 318 0.63 -17.52 -0.67
CA PHE A 318 0.53 -16.58 -1.78
C PHE A 318 1.61 -15.49 -1.77
N CYS A 319 2.66 -15.68 -0.98
CA CYS A 319 3.78 -14.75 -0.90
C CYS A 319 4.38 -14.47 -2.29
N PHE A 320 4.40 -13.20 -2.66
CA PHE A 320 4.87 -12.71 -3.96
C PHE A 320 4.11 -13.24 -5.18
N LYS A 321 2.86 -13.69 -5.00
CA LYS A 321 1.98 -14.12 -6.09
C LYS A 321 0.86 -13.12 -6.34
N SER A 322 0.33 -13.18 -7.55
CA SER A 322 -0.91 -12.50 -7.93
C SER A 322 -2.03 -13.54 -8.05
N ILE A 323 -3.15 -13.31 -7.38
CA ILE A 323 -4.23 -14.31 -7.22
C ILE A 323 -5.59 -13.75 -7.61
N ASN A 324 -6.49 -14.60 -8.06
CA ASN A 324 -7.90 -14.26 -8.22
C ASN A 324 -8.75 -14.78 -7.05
N THR A 325 -10.05 -14.53 -7.15
CA THR A 325 -11.01 -14.93 -6.11
C THR A 325 -11.16 -16.45 -6.02
N ASP A 326 -11.04 -17.18 -7.13
CA ASP A 326 -11.13 -18.64 -7.12
C ASP A 326 -9.93 -19.27 -6.41
N ASP A 327 -8.72 -18.74 -6.62
CA ASP A 327 -7.52 -19.14 -5.88
C ASP A 327 -7.71 -19.00 -4.37
N TRP A 328 -8.29 -17.87 -3.94
CA TRP A 328 -8.59 -17.62 -2.53
C TRP A 328 -9.67 -18.57 -1.99
N ILE A 329 -10.76 -18.79 -2.73
CA ILE A 329 -11.85 -19.71 -2.36
C ILE A 329 -11.29 -21.12 -2.20
N ASN A 330 -10.53 -21.61 -3.18
CA ASN A 330 -9.91 -22.93 -3.15
C ASN A 330 -8.97 -23.08 -1.94
N HIS A 331 -8.15 -22.08 -1.65
CA HIS A 331 -7.29 -22.07 -0.48
C HIS A 331 -8.08 -22.07 0.84
N LEU A 332 -9.17 -21.30 0.92
CA LEU A 332 -10.06 -21.25 2.08
C LEU A 332 -10.68 -22.63 2.35
N HIS A 333 -11.25 -23.27 1.32
CA HIS A 333 -11.82 -24.62 1.44
C HIS A 333 -10.77 -25.66 1.85
N ASN A 334 -9.58 -25.61 1.25
CA ASN A 334 -8.50 -26.55 1.57
C ASN A 334 -7.96 -26.37 2.99
N TYR A 335 -7.97 -25.15 3.54
CA TYR A 335 -7.55 -24.92 4.92
C TYR A 335 -8.62 -25.37 5.92
N PHE A 336 -9.90 -25.17 5.60
CA PHE A 336 -11.05 -25.46 6.47
C PHE A 336 -11.85 -26.68 6.00
N VAL A 337 -11.17 -27.78 5.68
CA VAL A 337 -11.79 -29.02 5.14
C VAL A 337 -12.97 -29.51 5.98
N ASN A 338 -12.86 -29.41 7.31
CA ASN A 338 -13.88 -29.90 8.25
C ASN A 338 -15.05 -28.92 8.48
N LYS A 339 -15.09 -27.78 7.78
CA LYS A 339 -16.15 -26.76 7.89
C LYS A 339 -16.77 -26.41 6.54
N PHE A 340 -16.77 -27.37 5.61
CA PHE A 340 -17.25 -27.16 4.25
C PHE A 340 -18.68 -26.59 4.21
N ASP A 341 -19.59 -27.14 5.03
CA ASP A 341 -21.00 -26.72 5.08
C ASP A 341 -21.19 -25.25 5.46
N VAL A 342 -20.30 -24.71 6.31
CA VAL A 342 -20.33 -23.30 6.75
C VAL A 342 -19.84 -22.38 5.64
N ILE A 343 -18.91 -22.85 4.82
CA ILE A 343 -18.30 -22.07 3.74
C ILE A 343 -19.18 -22.10 2.49
N SER A 344 -19.81 -23.24 2.16
CA SER A 344 -20.67 -23.38 0.99
C SER A 344 -21.96 -22.54 1.03
N PHE A 345 -22.33 -22.04 2.22
CA PHE A 345 -23.51 -21.19 2.41
C PHE A 345 -23.22 -19.69 2.23
N MET A 346 -21.94 -19.29 2.24
CA MET A 346 -21.47 -17.91 2.09
C MET A 346 -20.95 -17.66 0.68
#